data_AF-A0A372E2Q2-F1
#
_entry.id   AF-A0A372E2Q2-F1
#
_cell.length_a   1.000
_cell.length_b   1.000
_cell.length_c   1.000
_cell.angle_alpha   90.00
_cell.angle_beta   90.00
_cell.angle_gamma   90.00
#
_symmetry.space_group_name_H-M   'P 1'
#
loop_
_entity.id
_entity.type
_entity.pdbx_description
1 polymer ?
#
loop_
_entity_poly.entity_id
_entity_poly.type
_entity_poly.pdbx_seq_one_letter_code
_entity_poly.pdbx_strand_id
1 'polypeptide(L)' 'MNFATLLLGIGNFGGTEILLIGLAIILLFGAKRIPELFRGMGQGIREFKDASKEEKPEFRDRPVNPANPNDPAAPRQ' A
#
# COMPACT_ATOMS: atom_id res chain seq x y z
N MET A 1 -15.80 -14.00 -38.13
CA MET A 1 -15.01 -13.72 -36.92
C MET A 1 -15.59 -14.54 -35.79
N ASN A 2 -14.84 -15.54 -35.37
CA ASN A 2 -15.26 -16.64 -34.52
C ASN A 2 -14.83 -16.39 -33.07
N PHE A 3 -15.70 -16.70 -32.13
CA PHE A 3 -15.46 -16.54 -30.69
C PHE A 3 -14.23 -17.34 -30.20
N ALA A 4 -13.92 -18.46 -30.88
CA ALA A 4 -12.69 -19.22 -30.67
C ALA A 4 -11.40 -18.44 -31.04
N THR A 5 -11.45 -17.48 -31.97
CA THR A 5 -10.33 -16.54 -32.23
C THR A 5 -10.21 -15.48 -31.12
N LEU A 6 -11.32 -15.15 -30.48
CA LEU A 6 -11.40 -14.22 -29.35
C LEU A 6 -10.89 -14.89 -28.05
N LEU A 7 -11.01 -16.22 -27.93
CA LEU A 7 -10.50 -17.04 -26.82
C LEU A 7 -9.10 -17.64 -27.06
N LEU A 8 -8.67 -17.96 -28.28
CA LEU A 8 -7.30 -18.46 -28.52
C LEU A 8 -6.23 -17.37 -28.43
N GLY A 9 -6.60 -16.08 -28.50
CA GLY A 9 -5.73 -14.96 -28.08
C GLY A 9 -5.49 -14.90 -26.58
N ILE A 10 -6.35 -15.54 -25.78
CA ILE A 10 -6.32 -15.58 -24.31
C ILE A 10 -5.27 -16.60 -23.79
N GLY A 11 -4.59 -17.33 -24.69
CA GLY A 11 -3.51 -18.26 -24.33
C GLY A 11 -2.17 -17.60 -23.96
N ASN A 12 -2.00 -16.28 -24.17
CA ASN A 12 -0.78 -15.54 -23.85
C ASN A 12 -0.94 -14.65 -22.61
N PHE A 13 -1.77 -15.13 -21.67
CA PHE A 13 -2.20 -14.44 -20.45
C PHE A 13 -1.00 -13.95 -19.65
N GLY A 14 -0.79 -12.63 -19.67
CA GLY A 14 0.14 -11.99 -18.76
C GLY A 14 0.34 -10.52 -19.08
N GLY A 15 0.82 -10.24 -20.29
CA GLY A 15 1.16 -8.86 -20.69
C GLY A 15 0.06 -8.18 -21.50
N THR A 16 -0.43 -8.85 -22.55
CA THR A 16 -1.29 -8.23 -23.56
C THR A 16 -2.68 -7.90 -23.03
N GLU A 17 -3.33 -8.79 -22.27
CA GLU A 17 -4.61 -8.49 -21.62
C GLU A 17 -4.54 -7.29 -20.67
N ILE A 18 -3.50 -7.23 -19.82
CA ILE A 18 -3.32 -6.12 -18.88
C ILE A 18 -3.10 -4.82 -19.66
N LEU A 19 -2.33 -4.85 -20.74
CA LEU A 19 -2.12 -3.69 -21.61
C LEU A 19 -3.44 -3.22 -22.25
N LEU A 20 -4.26 -4.14 -22.76
CA LEU A 20 -5.55 -3.83 -23.38
C LEU A 20 -6.55 -3.24 -22.37
N ILE A 21 -6.63 -3.81 -21.17
CA ILE A 21 -7.47 -3.29 -20.08
C ILE A 21 -6.97 -1.91 -19.65
N GLY A 22 -5.66 -1.76 -19.46
CA GLY A 22 -5.04 -0.47 -19.13
C GLY A 22 -5.31 0.59 -20.19
N LEU A 23 -5.24 0.23 -21.47
CA LEU A 23 -5.57 1.11 -22.59
C LEU A 23 -7.05 1.51 -22.58
N ALA A 24 -7.96 0.56 -22.34
CA ALA A 24 -9.39 0.86 -22.23
C ALA A 24 -9.67 1.85 -21.07
N ILE A 25 -9.08 1.64 -19.90
CA ILE A 25 -9.20 2.56 -18.75
C ILE A 25 -8.64 3.94 -19.11
N ILE A 26 -7.50 4.01 -19.80
CA ILE A 26 -6.91 5.28 -20.26
C ILE A 26 -7.82 6.00 -21.24
N LEU A 27 -8.52 5.30 -22.14
CA LEU A 27 -9.47 5.93 -23.07
C LEU A 27 -10.73 6.43 -22.35
N LEU A 28 -11.22 5.70 -21.35
CA LEU A 28 -12.42 6.08 -20.58
C LEU A 28 -12.16 7.25 -19.63
N PHE A 29 -11.06 7.19 -18.87
CA PHE A 29 -10.77 8.13 -17.79
C PHE A 29 -9.70 9.17 -18.17
N GLY A 30 -8.89 8.90 -19.19
CA GLY A 30 -7.76 9.73 -19.59
C GLY A 30 -6.45 9.33 -18.92
N ALA A 31 -5.34 9.37 -19.66
CA ALA A 31 -4.00 9.00 -19.17
C ALA A 31 -3.53 9.84 -17.96
N LYS A 32 -4.07 11.05 -17.78
CA LYS A 32 -3.72 11.96 -16.68
C LYS A 32 -4.42 11.61 -15.36
N ARG A 33 -5.55 10.90 -15.37
CA ARG A 33 -6.33 10.61 -14.15
C ARG A 33 -5.71 9.50 -13.31
N ILE A 34 -5.15 8.47 -13.94
CA ILE A 34 -4.48 7.37 -13.25
C ILE A 34 -3.34 7.86 -12.32
N PRO A 35 -2.35 8.66 -12.79
CA PRO A 35 -1.28 9.15 -11.93
C PRO A 35 -1.77 10.16 -10.88
N GLU A 36 -2.81 10.94 -11.17
CA GLU A 36 -3.42 11.87 -10.23
C GLU A 36 -4.07 11.12 -9.05
N LEU A 37 -4.84 10.06 -9.35
CA LEU A 37 -5.43 9.16 -8.35
C LEU A 37 -4.36 8.47 -7.50
N PHE A 38 -3.30 7.93 -8.13
CA PHE A 38 -2.20 7.29 -7.39
C PHE A 38 -1.43 8.27 -6.51
N ARG A 39 -1.22 9.51 -6.94
CA ARG A 39 -0.57 10.54 -6.12
C ARG A 39 -1.41 10.90 -4.91
N GLY A 40 -2.71 11.15 -5.11
CA GLY A 40 -3.63 11.45 -4.00
C GLY A 40 -3.74 10.29 -3.01
N MET A 41 -3.86 9.05 -3.52
CA MET A 41 -3.90 7.85 -2.68
C MET A 41 -2.58 7.62 -1.93
N GLY A 42 -1.43 7.83 -2.58
CA GLY A 42 -0.11 7.70 -1.96
C GLY A 42 0.14 8.72 -0.86
N GLN A 43 -0.35 9.96 -1.03
CA GLN A 43 -0.32 10.99 0.01
C GLN A 43 -1.18 10.59 1.21
N GLY A 44 -2.42 10.14 0.98
CA GLY A 44 -3.31 9.68 2.04
C GLY A 44 -2.74 8.49 2.83
N ILE A 45 -2.16 7.49 2.14
CA ILE A 45 -1.50 6.35 2.80
C ILE A 45 -0.30 6.81 3.64
N ARG A 46 0.47 7.80 3.16
CA ARG A 46 1.63 8.34 3.88
C ARG A 46 1.20 9.07 5.15
N GLU A 47 0.24 9.98 5.05
CA GLU A 47 -0.32 10.71 6.19
C GLU A 47 -0.94 9.76 7.22
N PHE A 48 -1.69 8.75 6.76
CA PHE A 48 -2.25 7.71 7.63
C PHE A 48 -1.17 6.95 8.40
N LYS A 49 -0.09 6.56 7.71
CA LYS A 49 1.05 5.87 8.34
C LYS A 49 1.78 6.75 9.35
N ASP A 50 1.96 8.03 9.04
CA ASP A 50 2.68 8.97 9.90
C ASP A 50 1.87 9.24 11.18
N ALA A 51 0.56 9.48 11.07
CA ALA A 51 -0.33 9.60 12.22
C ALA A 51 -0.36 8.32 13.09
N SER A 52 -0.38 7.13 12.45
CA SER A 52 -0.36 5.85 13.16
C SER A 52 0.97 5.57 13.90
N LYS A 53 2.06 6.28 13.59
CA LYS A 53 3.35 6.13 14.27
C LYS A 53 3.45 6.99 15.53
N GLU A 54 2.88 8.19 15.53
CA GLU A 54 2.84 9.07 16.71
C GLU A 54 2.04 8.46 17.87
N GLU A 55 1.04 7.63 17.57
CA GLU A 55 0.22 6.96 18.59
C GLU A 55 0.88 5.72 19.23
N LYS A 56 2.07 5.30 18.76
CA LYS A 56 2.82 4.25 19.44
C LYS A 56 3.69 4.92 20.51
N PRO A 57 3.34 4.80 21.81
CA PRO A 57 4.16 5.39 22.85
C PRO A 57 5.57 4.79 22.77
N GLU A 58 6.58 5.66 22.65
CA GLU A 58 8.03 5.38 22.73
C GLU A 58 8.45 4.63 24.02
N PHE A 59 7.52 4.30 24.91
CA PHE A 59 7.77 3.60 26.15
C PHE A 59 8.34 2.19 25.96
N ARG A 60 8.23 1.59 24.77
CA ARG A 60 8.69 0.21 24.52
C ARG A 60 10.18 0.05 24.20
N ASP A 61 10.90 1.11 23.86
CA ASP A 61 12.29 0.99 23.36
C ASP A 61 13.35 1.49 24.36
N ARG A 62 12.97 1.86 25.59
CA ARG A 62 13.97 2.17 26.62
C ARG A 62 14.44 0.86 27.28
N PRO A 63 15.76 0.58 27.34
CA PRO A 63 16.26 -0.53 28.13
C PRO A 63 15.86 -0.32 29.59
N VAL A 64 15.18 -1.32 30.17
CA VAL A 64 14.86 -1.35 31.61
C VAL A 64 16.16 -1.13 32.36
N ASN A 65 16.19 -0.14 33.25
CA ASN A 65 17.36 0.14 34.07
C ASN A 65 17.19 -0.55 35.44
N PRO A 66 17.78 -1.74 35.66
CA PRO A 66 17.63 -2.48 36.91
C PRO A 66 18.25 -1.79 38.12
N ALA A 67 19.08 -0.75 37.92
CA ALA A 67 19.68 0.04 38.99
C ALA A 67 18.79 1.23 39.42
N ASN A 68 17.67 1.49 38.75
CA ASN A 68 16.71 2.52 39.13
C ASN A 68 15.50 1.87 39.85
N PRO A 69 15.37 2.00 41.19
CA PRO A 69 14.28 1.41 41.96
C PRO A 69 12.90 1.99 41.63
N ASN A 70 12.84 3.12 40.93
CA ASN A 70 11.61 3.81 40.53
C ASN A 70 11.29 3.61 39.04
N ASP A 71 11.98 2.71 38.34
CA ASP A 71 11.68 2.41 36.93
C ASP A 71 10.26 1.79 36.81
N PRO A 72 9.31 2.43 36.09
CA PRO A 72 7.93 1.94 35.98
C PRO A 72 7.80 0.56 35.30
N ALA A 73 8.83 0.13 34.57
CA ALA A 73 8.89 -1.17 33.91
C ALA A 73 9.64 -2.23 34.74
N ALA A 74 10.15 -1.89 35.93
CA ALA A 74 10.81 -2.84 36.81
C ALA A 74 9.83 -3.93 37.29
N PRO A 75 10.24 -5.21 37.35
CA PRO A 75 9.45 -6.26 37.98
C PRO A 75 9.21 -5.86 39.44
N ARG A 76 7.95 -5.65 39.83
CA ARG A 76 7.58 -5.44 41.23
C ARG A 76 7.83 -6.75 41.98
N GLN A 77 8.94 -6.80 42.71
CA GLN A 77 9.28 -7.90 43.62
C GLN A 77 8.58 -7.72 44.97
#